data_AF-A0A5C8K9M2-F1
#
_entry.id   AF-A0A5C8K9M2-F1
#
_cell.length_a   1.000
_cell.length_b   1.000
_cell.length_c   1.000
_cell.angle_alpha   90.00
_cell.angle_beta   90.00
_cell.angle_gamma   90.00
#
_symmetry.space_group_name_H-M   'P 1'
#
loop_
_entity.id
_entity.type
_entity.pdbx_description
1 polymer ?
#
loop_
_entity_poly.entity_id
_entity_poly.type
_entity_poly.pdbx_seq_one_letter_code
_entity_poly.pdbx_strand_id
1 'polypeptide(L)'
;MSEKDELVKQEILKEAQKLFRQYGCTKTTMEDIAKAAGKGKSTLYYYYKSKDEIFDEVVCREIEDVFCSVKQEVDKLESAEDKLRTLCYTKFKILQEKANLHNVIKGDIEANF
;
A
#
# COMPACT_ATOMS: atom_id res chain seq x y z
N MET A 1 -7.59 -15.04 -15.22
CA MET A 1 -7.49 -15.18 -13.75
C MET A 1 -8.91 -15.38 -13.24
N SER A 2 -9.13 -16.35 -12.34
CA SER A 2 -10.47 -16.59 -11.79
C SER A 2 -10.82 -15.55 -10.72
N GLU A 3 -12.11 -15.36 -10.41
CA GLU A 3 -12.54 -14.50 -9.30
C GLU A 3 -11.90 -14.92 -7.95
N LYS A 4 -11.70 -16.22 -7.76
CA LYS A 4 -11.00 -16.77 -6.61
C LYS A 4 -9.52 -16.35 -6.55
N ASP A 5 -8.84 -16.28 -7.68
CA ASP A 5 -7.43 -15.85 -7.76
C ASP A 5 -7.29 -14.39 -7.35
N GLU A 6 -8.24 -13.55 -7.76
CA GLU A 6 -8.25 -12.13 -7.42
C GLU A 6 -8.43 -11.93 -5.92
N LEU A 7 -9.34 -12.67 -5.29
CA LEU A 7 -9.53 -12.63 -3.83
C LEU A 7 -8.28 -13.05 -3.07
N VAL A 8 -7.56 -14.07 -3.56
CA VAL A 8 -6.30 -14.51 -2.94
C VAL A 8 -5.21 -13.45 -3.07
N LYS A 9 -5.06 -12.83 -4.25
CA LYS A 9 -4.13 -11.70 -4.43
C LYS A 9 -4.45 -10.55 -3.48
N GLN A 10 -5.72 -10.19 -3.35
CA GLN A 10 -6.14 -9.12 -2.45
C GLN A 10 -5.81 -9.42 -0.98
N GLU A 11 -5.98 -10.68 -0.55
CA GLU A 11 -5.61 -11.12 0.80
C GLU A 11 -4.09 -11.05 1.03
N ILE A 12 -3.30 -11.51 0.06
CA ILE A 12 -1.83 -11.42 0.09
C ILE A 12 -1.38 -9.95 0.23
N LEU A 13 -1.89 -9.05 -0.63
CA LEU A 13 -1.53 -7.63 -0.62
C LEU A 13 -1.93 -6.95 0.69
N LYS A 14 -3.11 -7.28 1.23
CA LYS A 14 -3.59 -6.72 2.50
C LYS A 14 -2.67 -7.08 3.66
N GLU A 15 -2.23 -8.33 3.75
CA GLU A 15 -1.35 -8.75 4.84
C GLU A 15 0.09 -8.26 4.63
N ALA A 16 0.58 -8.23 3.38
CA ALA A 16 1.87 -7.63 3.05
C ALA A 16 1.93 -6.14 3.43
N GLN A 17 0.89 -5.37 3.10
CA GLN A 17 0.77 -3.96 3.47
C GLN A 17 0.90 -3.76 4.99
N LYS A 18 0.23 -4.60 5.80
CA LYS A 18 0.34 -4.52 7.26
C LYS A 18 1.75 -4.81 7.75
N LEU A 19 2.39 -5.87 7.23
CA LEU A 19 3.74 -6.25 7.61
C LEU A 19 4.76 -5.17 7.23
N PHE A 20 4.67 -4.61 6.02
CA PHE A 20 5.55 -3.52 5.59
C PHE A 20 5.36 -2.27 6.45
N ARG A 21 4.12 -1.92 6.82
CA ARG A 21 3.85 -0.79 7.73
C ARG A 21 4.39 -1.02 9.14
N GLN A 22 4.38 -2.25 9.63
CA GLN A 22 4.78 -2.56 11.00
C GLN A 22 6.29 -2.79 11.15
N TYR A 23 6.92 -3.47 10.18
CA TYR A 23 8.29 -3.96 10.30
C TYR A 23 9.24 -3.42 9.23
N GLY A 24 8.71 -2.79 8.17
CA GLY A 24 9.47 -2.39 7.00
C GLY A 24 9.54 -3.51 5.95
N CYS A 25 9.95 -3.14 4.73
CA CYS A 25 10.16 -4.07 3.64
C CYS A 25 11.35 -4.99 3.94
N THR A 26 12.46 -4.45 4.45
CA THR A 26 13.70 -5.23 4.67
C THR A 26 13.49 -6.38 5.64
N LYS A 27 12.78 -6.12 6.75
CA LYS A 27 12.54 -7.12 7.81
C LYS A 27 11.39 -8.09 7.51
N THR A 28 10.62 -7.84 6.45
CA THR A 28 9.52 -8.72 6.03
C THR A 28 10.03 -9.72 4.98
N THR A 29 9.67 -10.99 5.10
CA THR A 29 10.01 -12.03 4.11
C THR A 29 8.77 -12.53 3.35
N MET A 30 8.98 -13.21 2.22
CA MET A 30 7.89 -13.92 1.51
C MET A 30 7.20 -14.95 2.42
N GLU A 31 7.94 -15.57 3.33
CA GLU A 31 7.41 -16.58 4.25
C GLU A 31 6.46 -15.96 5.29
N ASP A 32 6.81 -14.78 5.80
CA ASP A 32 5.97 -14.02 6.73
C ASP A 32 4.65 -13.61 6.06
N ILE A 33 4.72 -13.12 4.83
CA ILE A 33 3.54 -12.72 4.04
C ILE A 33 2.63 -13.92 3.78
N ALA A 34 3.19 -15.04 3.33
CA ALA A 34 2.42 -16.26 3.07
C ALA A 34 1.70 -16.73 4.35
N LYS A 35 2.43 -16.77 5.48
CA LYS A 35 1.88 -17.16 6.77
C LYS A 35 0.78 -16.21 7.25
N ALA A 36 0.98 -14.90 7.14
CA ALA A 36 -0.01 -13.91 7.54
C ALA A 36 -1.30 -14.00 6.70
N ALA A 37 -1.17 -14.29 5.40
CA ALA A 37 -2.28 -14.52 4.49
C ALA A 37 -2.92 -15.93 4.61
N GLY A 38 -2.43 -16.77 5.53
CA GLY A 38 -2.91 -18.14 5.70
C GLY A 38 -2.68 -19.03 4.46
N LYS A 39 -1.65 -18.74 3.66
CA LYS A 39 -1.32 -19.48 2.43
C LYS A 39 0.01 -20.23 2.56
N GLY A 40 0.19 -21.24 1.71
CA GLY A 40 1.47 -21.90 1.54
C GLY A 40 2.47 -21.05 0.76
N LYS A 41 3.76 -21.28 0.98
CA LYS A 41 4.85 -20.58 0.28
C LYS A 41 4.74 -20.73 -1.25
N SER A 42 4.42 -21.94 -1.73
CA SER A 42 4.21 -22.21 -3.16
C SER A 42 3.04 -21.43 -3.75
N THR A 43 1.96 -21.23 -2.98
CA THR A 43 0.82 -20.40 -3.39
C THR A 43 1.22 -18.94 -3.53
N LEU A 44 2.00 -18.40 -2.59
CA LEU A 44 2.48 -17.03 -2.70
C LEU A 44 3.37 -16.86 -3.95
N TYR A 45 4.32 -17.78 -4.17
CA TYR A 45 5.21 -17.74 -5.35
C TYR A 45 4.50 -17.97 -6.69
N TYR A 46 3.30 -18.56 -6.67
CA TYR A 46 2.46 -18.64 -7.87
C TYR A 46 1.94 -17.26 -8.29
N TYR A 47 1.63 -16.38 -7.33
CA TYR A 47 1.11 -15.03 -7.62
C TYR A 47 2.20 -13.97 -7.74
N TYR A 48 3.30 -14.10 -7.01
CA TYR A 48 4.38 -13.12 -6.92
C TYR A 48 5.76 -13.77 -6.93
N LYS A 49 6.63 -13.34 -7.82
CA LYS A 49 7.98 -13.92 -7.97
C LYS A 49 8.94 -13.43 -6.90
N SER A 50 8.71 -12.24 -6.37
CA SER A 50 9.56 -11.61 -5.36
C SER A 50 8.76 -10.76 -4.38
N LYS A 51 9.40 -10.42 -3.27
CA LYS A 51 8.87 -9.45 -2.30
C LYS A 51 8.74 -8.06 -2.93
N ASP A 52 9.65 -7.70 -3.83
CA ASP A 52 9.67 -6.39 -4.48
C ASP A 52 8.45 -6.20 -5.38
N GLU A 53 8.00 -7.26 -6.08
CA GLU A 53 6.76 -7.22 -6.86
C GLU A 53 5.53 -6.94 -5.98
N ILE A 54 5.48 -7.55 -4.79
CA ILE A 54 4.43 -7.29 -3.79
C ILE A 54 4.54 -5.86 -3.27
N PHE A 55 5.76 -5.40 -3.00
CA PHE A 55 6.03 -4.06 -2.48
C PHE A 55 5.57 -2.98 -3.47
N ASP A 56 5.94 -3.11 -4.75
CA ASP A 56 5.53 -2.19 -5.80
C ASP A 56 4.00 -2.11 -5.91
N GLU A 57 3.31 -3.25 -5.89
CA GLU A 57 1.84 -3.27 -5.96
C GLU A 57 1.19 -2.67 -4.70
N VAL A 58 1.75 -2.92 -3.51
CA VAL A 58 1.30 -2.27 -2.27
C VAL A 58 1.48 -0.75 -2.36
N VAL A 59 2.61 -0.26 -2.86
CA VAL A 59 2.88 1.18 -3.02
C VAL A 59 1.91 1.81 -4.02
N CYS A 60 1.69 1.18 -5.17
CA CYS A 60 0.72 1.65 -6.16
C CYS A 60 -0.69 1.75 -5.56
N ARG A 61 -1.13 0.73 -4.81
CA ARG A 61 -2.45 0.73 -4.17
C ARG A 61 -2.58 1.81 -3.09
N GLU A 62 -1.53 2.05 -2.31
CA GLU A 62 -1.55 3.16 -1.34
C GLU A 62 -1.67 4.52 -2.02
N ILE A 63 -0.96 4.72 -3.13
CA ILE A 63 -1.05 5.95 -3.91
C ILE A 63 -2.48 6.13 -4.46
N GLU A 64 -3.07 5.08 -5.02
CA GLU A 64 -4.46 5.08 -5.50
C GLU A 64 -5.46 5.39 -4.38
N ASP A 65 -5.30 4.78 -3.19
CA ASP A 65 -6.15 5.04 -2.03
C ASP A 65 -6.08 6.52 -1.60
N VAL A 66 -4.89 7.13 -1.63
CA VAL A 66 -4.70 8.57 -1.36
C VAL A 66 -5.44 9.40 -2.40
N PHE A 67 -5.28 9.09 -3.70
CA PHE A 67 -5.95 9.83 -4.77
C PHE A 67 -7.48 9.71 -4.68
N CYS A 68 -7.99 8.51 -4.44
CA CYS A 68 -9.43 8.26 -4.27
C CYS A 68 -9.99 9.03 -3.07
N SER A 69 -9.30 9.02 -1.93
CA SER A 69 -9.73 9.75 -0.73
C SER A 69 -9.79 11.26 -0.98
N VAL A 70 -8.76 11.81 -1.62
CA VAL A 70 -8.71 13.23 -1.99
C VAL A 70 -9.83 13.58 -2.97
N LYS A 71 -10.04 12.75 -4.00
CA LYS A 71 -11.08 12.95 -5.01
C LYS A 71 -12.48 12.96 -4.38
N GLN A 72 -12.76 12.03 -3.46
CA GLN A 72 -14.04 11.96 -2.76
C GLN A 72 -14.35 13.23 -1.97
N GLU A 73 -13.36 13.84 -1.32
CA GLU A 73 -13.57 15.11 -0.60
C GLU A 73 -13.72 16.30 -1.54
N VAL A 74 -12.96 16.33 -2.63
CA VAL A 74 -13.01 17.41 -3.64
C VAL A 74 -14.33 17.39 -4.43
N ASP A 75 -14.86 16.21 -4.75
CA ASP A 75 -16.09 16.05 -5.54
C ASP A 75 -17.35 16.50 -4.77
N LYS A 76 -17.29 16.64 -3.43
CA LYS A 76 -18.37 17.18 -2.59
C LYS A 76 -18.51 18.70 -2.67
N LEU A 77 -17.54 19.39 -3.26
CA LEU A 77 -17.46 20.84 -3.25
C LEU A 77 -17.89 21.41 -4.61
N GLU A 78 -18.49 22.59 -4.61
CA GLU A 78 -18.93 23.24 -5.87
C GLU A 78 -17.93 24.29 -6.37
N SER A 79 -17.37 25.09 -5.47
CA SER A 79 -16.41 26.15 -5.82
C SER A 79 -15.04 25.59 -6.20
N ALA A 80 -14.46 26.11 -7.28
CA ALA A 80 -13.08 25.80 -7.68
C ALA A 80 -12.06 26.20 -6.58
N GLU A 81 -12.34 27.27 -5.83
CA GLU A 81 -11.47 27.70 -4.73
C GLU A 81 -11.48 26.67 -3.60
N ASP A 82 -12.66 26.20 -3.18
CA ASP A 82 -12.80 25.22 -2.11
C ASP A 82 -12.18 23.87 -2.51
N LYS A 83 -12.32 23.48 -3.78
CA LYS A 83 -11.66 22.30 -4.34
C LYS A 83 -10.14 22.41 -4.26
N LEU A 84 -9.55 23.54 -4.66
CA LEU A 84 -8.10 23.76 -4.58
C LEU A 84 -7.61 23.78 -3.14
N ARG A 85 -8.33 24.47 -2.25
CA ARG A 85 -8.00 24.53 -0.82
C ARG A 85 -8.04 23.14 -0.19
N THR A 86 -9.09 22.38 -0.46
CA THR A 86 -9.29 21.02 0.07
C THR A 86 -8.28 20.04 -0.53
N LEU A 87 -7.98 20.14 -1.82
CA LEU A 87 -6.92 19.36 -2.47
C LEU A 87 -5.58 19.56 -1.75
N CYS A 88 -5.16 20.81 -1.53
CA CYS A 88 -3.91 21.12 -0.84
C CYS A 88 -3.91 20.61 0.61
N TYR A 89 -4.95 20.91 1.39
CA TYR A 89 -5.02 20.51 2.81
C TYR A 89 -5.15 19.01 3.01
N THR A 90 -6.08 18.36 2.32
CA THR A 90 -6.35 16.92 2.46
C THR A 90 -5.17 16.10 1.97
N LYS A 91 -4.56 16.47 0.84
CA LYS A 91 -3.35 15.79 0.34
C LYS A 91 -2.20 15.92 1.34
N PHE A 92 -1.97 17.11 1.90
CA PHE A 92 -0.89 17.32 2.86
C PHE A 92 -1.12 16.54 4.16
N LYS A 93 -2.36 16.53 4.69
CA LYS A 93 -2.74 15.78 5.89
C LYS A 93 -2.56 14.27 5.70
N ILE A 94 -3.09 13.72 4.60
CA ILE A 94 -2.99 12.29 4.31
C ILE A 94 -1.53 11.89 4.13
N LEU A 95 -0.75 12.68 3.38
CA LEU A 95 0.68 12.41 3.21
C LEU A 95 1.44 12.50 4.53
N GLN A 96 1.09 13.39 5.46
CA GLN A 96 1.73 13.48 6.77
C GLN A 96 1.40 12.28 7.66
N GLU A 97 0.11 11.89 7.74
CA GLU A 97 -0.34 10.72 8.49
C GLU A 97 0.31 9.43 7.96
N LYS A 98 0.39 9.30 6.63
CA LYS A 98 1.02 8.16 5.97
C LYS A 98 2.55 8.23 6.04
N ALA A 99 3.18 9.40 5.94
CA ALA A 99 4.64 9.55 6.02
C ALA A 99 5.19 9.11 7.39
N ASN A 100 4.44 9.33 8.46
CA ASN A 100 4.79 8.80 9.78
C ASN A 100 4.83 7.26 9.80
N LEU A 101 3.97 6.62 9.01
CA LEU A 101 3.95 5.18 8.74
C LEU A 101 5.13 4.75 7.83
N HIS A 102 5.45 5.57 6.83
CA HIS A 102 6.52 5.32 5.85
C HIS A 102 7.93 5.57 6.40
N ASN A 103 8.13 6.16 7.59
CA ASN A 103 9.46 6.30 8.18
C ASN A 103 10.20 4.96 8.33
N VAL A 104 9.45 3.86 8.55
CA VAL A 104 10.01 2.50 8.59
C VAL A 104 10.47 2.04 7.20
N ILE A 105 9.77 2.45 6.14
CA ILE A 105 10.07 2.11 4.74
C ILE A 105 11.15 3.02 4.16
N LYS A 106 11.20 4.30 4.56
CA LYS A 106 12.21 5.27 4.11
C LYS A 106 13.62 4.84 4.50
N GLY A 107 13.79 4.32 5.72
CA GLY A 107 15.07 3.73 6.15
C GLY A 107 15.49 2.52 5.31
N ASP A 108 14.53 1.76 4.78
CA ASP A 108 14.81 0.62 3.89
C ASP A 108 15.16 1.07 2.46
N ILE A 109 14.51 2.12 1.95
CA ILE A 109 14.82 2.72 0.65
C ILE A 109 16.22 3.32 0.68
N GLU A 110 16.56 4.09 1.72
CA GLU A 110 17.88 4.69 1.89
C GLU A 110 19.01 3.67 2.09
N ALA A 111 18.70 2.47 2.60
CA ALA A 111 19.69 1.39 2.79
C ALA A 111 19.98 0.56 1.52
N ASN A 112 19.13 0.67 0.49
CA ASN A 112 19.24 -0.09 -0.76
C ASN A 112 19.80 0.73 -1.93
N PHE A 113 20.22 1.98 -1.68
CA PHE A 113 20.96 2.85 -2.60
C PHE A 113 22.32 3.21 -2.00
#